data_AF-A0A7S0A452-F1
#
_entry.id   AF-A0A7S0A452-F1
#
_cell.length_a   1.000
_cell.length_b   1.000
_cell.length_c   1.000
_cell.angle_alpha   90.00
_cell.angle_beta   90.00
_cell.angle_gamma   90.00
#
_symmetry.space_group_name_H-M   'P 1'
#
loop_
_entity.id
_entity.type
_entity.pdbx_description
1 polymer ?
#
loop_
_entity_poly.entity_id
_entity_poly.type
_entity_poly.pdbx_seq_one_letter_code
_entity_poly.pdbx_strand_id
1 'polypeptide(L)'
;MRSQTVAAGLAASLLLALAACTVADALKVAVLAAGDECSEGGTDCALSALQTRRAPVKSSCGRLGSHHGSMDCGEGVPLCGVLVLETGRGTGAYRHPAPVVHGLWPQVGNYGNSKCLAPTHSTDPDTVHSCYAQEGGSHSQLLGFQRHEWTRHGVCAGVDSAADYFAQVCALADGPLRVMAGARAAGHDLVETAEALQRAGHCVWKTDTHAQVELSACAGRDGRWRLAAIADFPRVCGGRWAPTPPPALPLRPIGAPTAPSPRAGQCVRGRHGPPCGGDGDCAGASGCLRCAHSGFCTDVPK
;
A
#
# COMPACT_ATOMS: atom_id res chain seq x y z
N MET A 1 42.14 -23.67 38.91
CA MET A 1 41.03 -24.08 38.03
C MET A 1 40.36 -22.84 37.44
N ARG A 2 40.91 -22.30 36.34
CA ARG A 2 40.32 -21.22 35.53
C ARG A 2 40.86 -21.40 34.11
N SER A 3 39.96 -21.49 33.12
CA SER A 3 40.16 -21.22 31.67
C SER A 3 39.29 -22.16 30.82
N GLN A 4 37.99 -21.88 30.67
CA GLN A 4 37.15 -22.46 29.59
C GLN A 4 36.00 -21.55 29.10
N THR A 5 36.01 -20.23 29.33
CA THR A 5 34.83 -19.37 29.05
C THR A 5 34.99 -18.33 27.94
N VAL A 6 36.07 -18.32 27.16
CA VAL A 6 36.30 -17.27 26.13
C VAL A 6 36.04 -17.73 24.69
N ALA A 7 35.95 -19.03 24.42
CA ALA A 7 35.88 -19.55 23.04
C ALA A 7 34.47 -19.50 22.41
N ALA A 8 33.38 -19.38 23.19
CA ALA A 8 32.02 -19.43 22.66
C ALA A 8 31.50 -18.09 22.09
N GLY A 9 32.11 -16.95 22.46
CA GLY A 9 31.67 -15.63 22.00
C GLY A 9 32.10 -15.27 20.57
N LEU A 10 33.23 -15.81 20.10
CA LEU A 10 33.79 -15.47 18.79
C LEU A 10 33.12 -16.19 17.62
N ALA A 11 32.52 -17.36 17.85
CA ALA A 11 31.84 -18.12 16.79
C ALA A 11 30.49 -17.52 16.38
N ALA A 12 29.76 -16.91 17.33
CA ALA A 12 28.46 -16.29 17.05
C ALA A 12 28.59 -14.97 16.25
N SER A 13 29.66 -14.19 16.49
CA SER A 13 29.93 -12.98 15.72
C SER A 13 30.41 -13.24 14.28
N LEU A 14 31.07 -14.38 14.04
CA LEU A 14 31.54 -14.74 12.70
C LEU A 14 30.39 -15.24 11.79
N LEU A 15 29.38 -15.92 12.36
CA LEU A 15 28.18 -16.37 11.64
C LEU A 15 27.23 -15.23 11.25
N LEU A 16 27.13 -14.16 12.07
CA LEU A 16 26.38 -12.95 11.67
C LEU A 16 27.11 -12.18 10.55
N ALA A 17 28.45 -12.16 10.56
CA ALA A 17 29.23 -11.51 9.50
C ALA A 17 29.13 -12.25 8.16
N LEU A 18 29.10 -13.59 8.18
CA LEU A 18 28.95 -14.41 6.96
C LEU A 18 27.53 -14.32 6.35
N ALA A 19 26.47 -14.16 7.16
CA ALA A 19 25.11 -13.95 6.66
C ALA A 19 24.90 -12.56 6.04
N ALA A 20 25.64 -11.55 6.50
CA ALA A 20 25.62 -10.21 5.91
C ALA A 20 26.33 -10.15 4.54
N CYS A 21 27.35 -11.00 4.31
CA CYS A 21 28.03 -11.07 3.00
C CYS A 21 27.16 -11.70 1.90
N THR A 22 26.29 -12.68 2.22
CA THR A 22 25.48 -13.34 1.18
C THR A 22 24.33 -12.50 0.64
N VAL A 23 23.87 -11.48 1.39
CA VAL A 23 22.84 -10.54 0.93
C VAL A 23 23.45 -9.41 0.08
N ALA A 24 24.70 -9.03 0.37
CA ALA A 24 25.44 -8.03 -0.41
C ALA A 24 25.79 -8.51 -1.82
N ASP A 25 26.07 -9.80 -2.02
CA ASP A 25 26.38 -10.34 -3.35
C ASP A 25 25.14 -10.59 -4.22
N ALA A 26 23.97 -10.87 -3.62
CA ALA A 26 22.72 -11.02 -4.38
C ALA A 26 22.24 -9.69 -4.99
N LEU A 27 22.61 -8.54 -4.39
CA LEU A 27 22.29 -7.22 -4.96
C LEU A 27 23.27 -6.78 -6.07
N LYS A 28 24.49 -7.33 -6.12
CA LYS A 28 25.48 -7.02 -7.16
C LYS A 28 25.16 -7.67 -8.51
N VAL A 29 24.48 -8.82 -8.52
CA VAL A 29 24.19 -9.55 -9.77
C VAL A 29 23.07 -8.89 -10.59
N ALA A 30 22.23 -8.04 -10.01
CA ALA A 30 21.19 -7.31 -10.76
C ALA A 30 21.69 -6.03 -11.47
N VAL A 31 22.94 -5.61 -11.25
CA VAL A 31 23.49 -4.35 -11.78
C VAL A 31 24.46 -4.56 -12.95
N LEU A 32 24.90 -5.79 -13.23
CA LEU A 32 25.91 -6.07 -14.27
C LEU A 32 25.36 -6.16 -15.72
N ALA A 33 24.20 -5.58 -16.00
CA ALA A 33 23.64 -5.49 -17.37
C ALA A 33 23.55 -4.05 -17.92
N ALA A 34 24.25 -3.09 -17.31
CA ALA A 34 24.47 -1.76 -17.87
C ALA A 34 25.97 -1.43 -17.79
N GLY A 35 26.59 -1.32 -18.96
CA GLY A 35 28.04 -1.16 -19.09
C GLY A 35 28.58 0.20 -18.64
N ASP A 36 29.84 0.11 -18.23
CA ASP A 36 30.94 1.08 -18.14
C ASP A 36 30.97 2.19 -17.06
N GLU A 37 31.87 1.92 -16.11
CA GLU A 37 32.79 2.80 -15.35
C GLU A 37 32.19 3.94 -14.49
N CYS A 38 31.88 3.60 -13.24
CA CYS A 38 31.95 4.55 -12.11
C CYS A 38 33.09 4.08 -11.18
N SER A 39 34.18 4.87 -11.16
CA SER A 39 35.37 4.60 -10.35
C SER A 39 35.09 4.79 -8.85
N GLU A 40 35.85 4.05 -8.05
CA GLU A 40 35.58 3.74 -6.64
C GLU A 40 35.68 4.97 -5.72
N GLY A 41 34.62 5.26 -4.96
CA GLY A 41 34.72 6.14 -3.80
C GLY A 41 33.56 7.11 -3.53
N GLY A 42 32.30 6.73 -3.73
CA GLY A 42 31.18 7.58 -3.28
C GLY A 42 29.81 6.94 -3.42
N THR A 43 29.04 6.94 -2.34
CA THR A 43 27.63 6.52 -2.24
C THR A 43 26.65 7.35 -3.11
N ASP A 44 27.15 8.25 -3.97
CA ASP A 44 26.38 9.23 -4.73
C ASP A 44 25.95 8.80 -6.15
N CYS A 45 26.46 7.68 -6.68
CA CYS A 45 26.18 7.31 -8.07
C CYS A 45 24.77 6.71 -8.31
N ALA A 46 24.08 6.17 -7.30
CA ALA A 46 22.77 5.54 -7.49
C ALA A 46 21.62 6.55 -7.67
N LEU A 47 21.75 7.77 -7.13
CA LEU A 47 20.73 8.82 -7.26
C LEU A 47 20.90 9.67 -8.52
N SER A 48 22.15 9.90 -8.98
CA SER A 48 22.42 10.66 -10.20
C SER A 48 21.97 9.94 -11.49
N ALA A 49 21.99 8.60 -11.53
CA ALA A 49 21.57 7.85 -12.72
C ALA A 49 20.06 7.96 -13.02
N LEU A 50 19.24 8.38 -12.04
CA LEU A 50 17.81 8.70 -12.24
C LEU A 50 17.57 10.14 -12.73
N GLN A 51 18.59 11.01 -12.71
CA GLN A 51 18.49 12.42 -13.10
C GLN A 51 18.96 12.70 -14.53
N THR A 52 19.60 11.74 -15.22
CA THR A 52 20.05 11.94 -16.59
C THR A 52 18.94 11.79 -17.63
N ARG A 53 18.44 12.95 -18.09
CA ARG A 53 17.89 13.21 -19.45
C ARG A 53 16.63 12.45 -19.88
N ARG A 54 15.62 12.30 -19.02
CA ARG A 54 14.25 12.18 -19.56
C ARG A 54 13.80 13.57 -20.04
N ALA A 55 13.44 13.67 -21.32
CA ALA A 55 12.74 14.84 -21.86
C ALA A 55 11.56 15.18 -20.91
N PRO A 56 11.24 16.47 -20.70
CA PRO A 56 10.16 16.85 -19.81
C PRO A 56 8.88 16.17 -20.29
N VAL A 57 8.47 15.13 -19.55
CA VAL A 57 7.15 14.56 -19.68
C VAL A 57 6.24 15.75 -19.38
N LYS A 58 5.44 16.18 -20.36
CA LYS A 58 4.40 17.18 -20.11
C LYS A 58 3.54 16.60 -19.00
N SER A 59 3.77 17.07 -17.78
CA SER A 59 3.00 16.70 -16.61
C SER A 59 1.55 17.03 -16.93
N SER A 60 0.68 16.02 -16.94
CA SER A 60 -0.76 16.23 -17.02
C SER A 60 -1.32 16.82 -15.72
N CYS A 61 -0.49 16.97 -14.68
CA CYS A 61 -0.88 17.61 -13.44
C CYS A 61 -1.10 19.11 -13.62
N GLY A 62 -2.10 19.63 -12.91
CA GLY A 62 -2.34 21.06 -12.80
C GLY A 62 -1.20 21.80 -12.09
N ARG A 63 -1.21 23.14 -12.21
CA ARG A 63 -0.25 23.98 -11.47
C ARG A 63 -0.54 23.91 -9.98
N LEU A 64 0.50 23.72 -9.16
CA LEU A 64 0.41 23.84 -7.71
C LEU A 64 -0.26 25.17 -7.32
N GLY A 65 -1.24 25.12 -6.41
CA GLY A 65 -1.95 26.30 -5.92
C GLY A 65 -3.04 26.88 -6.85
N SER A 66 -3.25 26.31 -8.04
CA SER A 66 -4.35 26.71 -8.94
C SER A 66 -5.73 26.14 -8.53
N HIS A 67 -5.75 25.39 -7.44
CA HIS A 67 -6.86 24.56 -7.03
C HIS A 67 -7.79 25.31 -6.07
N HIS A 68 -9.09 25.23 -6.32
CA HIS A 68 -10.11 25.85 -5.46
C HIS A 68 -10.24 25.10 -4.13
N GLY A 69 -10.88 25.71 -3.13
CA GLY A 69 -11.11 25.05 -1.82
C GLY A 69 -12.05 23.82 -1.86
N SER A 70 -12.62 23.50 -3.02
CA SER A 70 -13.54 22.39 -3.24
C SER A 70 -13.14 21.59 -4.49
N MET A 71 -13.20 20.26 -4.42
CA MET A 71 -12.84 19.34 -5.50
C MET A 71 -14.07 18.89 -6.30
N ASP A 72 -14.03 19.10 -7.61
CA ASP A 72 -15.00 18.55 -8.56
C ASP A 72 -14.50 17.21 -9.11
N CYS A 73 -15.27 16.14 -8.89
CA CYS A 73 -14.96 14.81 -9.38
C CYS A 73 -15.07 14.70 -10.91
N GLY A 74 -15.83 15.59 -11.56
CA GLY A 74 -16.15 15.52 -12.97
C GLY A 74 -17.24 14.51 -13.32
N GLU A 75 -17.67 14.54 -14.58
CA GLU A 75 -18.79 13.72 -15.04
C GLU A 75 -18.51 12.21 -14.92
N GLY A 76 -19.50 11.46 -14.42
CA GLY A 76 -19.45 10.01 -14.32
C GLY A 76 -18.61 9.46 -13.16
N VAL A 77 -17.88 10.31 -12.44
CA VAL A 77 -17.01 9.90 -11.33
C VAL A 77 -17.77 10.02 -10.01
N PRO A 78 -18.07 8.90 -9.32
CA PRO A 78 -18.84 8.96 -8.08
C PRO A 78 -18.01 9.46 -6.89
N LEU A 79 -16.70 9.22 -6.89
CA LEU A 79 -15.80 9.47 -5.78
C LEU A 79 -14.54 10.19 -6.25
N CYS A 80 -14.23 11.30 -5.60
CA CYS A 80 -12.93 11.95 -5.67
C CYS A 80 -12.47 12.37 -4.28
N GLY A 81 -11.17 12.54 -4.13
CA GLY A 81 -10.52 12.62 -2.84
C GLY A 81 -9.08 13.09 -2.94
N VAL A 82 -8.45 13.16 -1.77
CA VAL A 82 -7.02 13.36 -1.65
C VAL A 82 -6.37 12.23 -0.88
N LEU A 83 -5.24 11.73 -1.37
CA LEU A 83 -4.31 10.95 -0.56
C LEU A 83 -3.37 11.94 0.14
N VAL A 84 -3.41 11.97 1.46
CA VAL A 84 -2.63 12.89 2.30
C VAL A 84 -1.43 12.16 2.86
N LEU A 85 -0.26 12.71 2.58
CA LEU A 85 1.03 12.19 3.00
C LEU A 85 1.78 13.25 3.79
N GLU A 86 2.41 12.84 4.87
CA GLU A 86 3.23 13.73 5.69
C GLU A 86 4.69 13.61 5.29
N THR A 87 5.38 14.74 5.15
CA THR A 87 6.84 14.72 4.92
C THR A 87 7.62 14.28 6.16
N GLY A 88 6.98 14.31 7.34
CA GLY A 88 7.59 14.13 8.66
C GLY A 88 8.43 15.33 9.12
N ARG A 89 8.45 16.45 8.37
CA ARG A 89 9.15 17.69 8.73
C ARG A 89 8.27 18.69 9.51
N GLY A 90 7.03 18.33 9.80
CA GLY A 90 6.09 19.15 10.55
C GLY A 90 6.48 19.37 12.02
N THR A 91 5.50 19.74 12.83
CA THR A 91 5.65 19.97 14.28
C THR A 91 4.73 19.03 15.06
N GLY A 92 5.04 18.80 16.33
CA GLY A 92 4.22 17.96 17.21
C GLY A 92 3.98 16.57 16.62
N ALA A 93 2.69 16.22 16.46
CA ALA A 93 2.26 14.93 15.92
C ALA A 93 2.59 14.71 14.44
N TYR A 94 3.04 15.73 13.69
CA TYR A 94 3.42 15.65 12.26
C TYR A 94 4.94 15.54 12.04
N ARG A 95 5.69 15.35 13.13
CA ARG A 95 7.15 15.22 13.10
C ARG A 95 7.55 13.76 13.25
N HIS A 96 8.11 13.20 12.17
CA HIS A 96 8.46 11.78 12.09
C HIS A 96 9.80 11.58 11.40
N PRO A 97 10.52 10.48 11.66
CA PRO A 97 11.82 10.20 11.03
C PRO A 97 11.74 9.93 9.52
N ALA A 98 10.58 9.52 9.00
CA ALA A 98 10.33 9.27 7.58
C ALA A 98 9.01 9.90 7.12
N PRO A 99 8.80 10.07 5.80
CA PRO A 99 7.47 10.36 5.25
C PRO A 99 6.50 9.22 5.55
N VAL A 100 5.25 9.55 5.85
CA VAL A 100 4.22 8.57 6.26
C VAL A 100 2.86 8.89 5.64
N VAL A 101 1.97 7.91 5.64
CA VAL A 101 0.56 8.13 5.32
C VAL A 101 -0.12 8.88 6.46
N HIS A 102 -0.91 9.90 6.13
CA HIS A 102 -1.93 10.41 7.03
C HIS A 102 -3.27 9.72 6.74
N GLY A 103 -3.77 9.85 5.50
CA GLY A 103 -5.09 9.30 5.16
C GLY A 103 -5.49 9.44 3.70
N LEU A 104 -6.62 8.84 3.36
CA LEU A 104 -7.31 9.03 2.08
C LEU A 104 -8.69 9.62 2.36
N TRP A 105 -8.91 10.84 1.90
CA TRP A 105 -10.06 11.63 2.31
C TRP A 105 -10.97 11.93 1.10
N PRO A 106 -12.11 11.23 0.97
CA PRO A 106 -13.15 11.62 0.04
C PRO A 106 -13.55 13.07 0.26
N GLN A 107 -13.49 13.89 -0.78
CA GLN A 107 -13.83 15.32 -0.72
C GLN A 107 -15.36 15.48 -0.79
N VAL A 108 -16.04 15.22 0.33
CA VAL A 108 -17.50 15.30 0.46
C VAL A 108 -17.96 16.66 1.00
N GLY A 109 -19.20 17.06 0.70
CA GLY A 109 -19.83 18.24 1.27
C GLY A 109 -19.11 19.54 0.89
N ASN A 110 -18.65 20.31 1.90
CA ASN A 110 -17.97 21.59 1.65
C ASN A 110 -16.62 21.43 0.94
N TYR A 111 -16.05 20.23 0.96
CA TYR A 111 -14.74 19.94 0.38
C TYR A 111 -14.80 19.50 -1.09
N GLY A 112 -15.98 19.15 -1.61
CA GLY A 112 -16.13 18.65 -2.97
C GLY A 112 -17.48 18.00 -3.23
N ASN A 113 -17.70 17.56 -4.46
CA ASN A 113 -18.94 16.90 -4.88
C ASN A 113 -18.85 15.36 -4.90
N SER A 114 -17.83 14.80 -4.22
CA SER A 114 -17.71 13.36 -4.00
C SER A 114 -18.94 12.83 -3.27
N LYS A 115 -19.46 11.67 -3.69
CA LYS A 115 -20.59 11.01 -3.03
C LYS A 115 -20.07 10.20 -1.86
N CYS A 116 -20.67 10.32 -0.68
CA CYS A 116 -20.40 9.35 0.38
C CYS A 116 -21.02 8.00 -0.03
N LEU A 117 -20.18 7.03 -0.39
CA LEU A 117 -20.60 5.66 -0.68
C LEU A 117 -20.21 4.78 0.51
N ALA A 118 -21.20 4.22 1.20
CA ALA A 118 -20.99 3.37 2.36
C ALA A 118 -20.31 2.05 1.97
N PRO A 119 -19.48 1.48 2.85
CA PRO A 119 -18.91 0.16 2.62
C PRO A 119 -19.95 -0.95 2.76
N THR A 120 -19.66 -2.11 2.18
CA THR A 120 -20.49 -3.31 2.39
C THR A 120 -20.33 -3.83 3.81
N HIS A 121 -19.12 -3.74 4.36
CA HIS A 121 -18.77 -4.17 5.71
C HIS A 121 -18.22 -2.97 6.51
N SER A 122 -18.94 -2.53 7.54
CA SER A 122 -18.63 -1.31 8.29
C SER A 122 -17.81 -1.52 9.57
N THR A 123 -17.32 -2.74 9.82
CA THR A 123 -16.58 -3.07 11.03
C THR A 123 -15.27 -2.28 11.12
N ASP A 124 -14.96 -1.76 12.31
CA ASP A 124 -13.72 -1.05 12.58
C ASP A 124 -12.49 -1.93 12.34
N PRO A 125 -11.34 -1.35 11.94
CA PRO A 125 -10.09 -2.08 11.90
C PRO A 125 -9.67 -2.51 13.32
N ASP A 126 -9.09 -3.70 13.38
CA ASP A 126 -8.54 -4.34 14.58
C ASP A 126 -7.02 -4.60 14.47
N THR A 127 -6.44 -4.34 13.31
CA THR A 127 -5.02 -4.56 13.00
C THR A 127 -4.38 -3.30 12.46
N VAL A 128 -3.09 -3.13 12.75
CA VAL A 128 -2.32 -2.00 12.22
C VAL A 128 -1.73 -2.34 10.87
N HIS A 129 -2.21 -1.68 9.82
CA HIS A 129 -1.64 -1.83 8.48
C HIS A 129 -0.23 -1.22 8.39
N SER A 130 0.65 -1.86 7.62
CA SER A 130 2.09 -1.52 7.59
C SER A 130 2.40 -0.08 7.20
N CYS A 131 1.64 0.53 6.28
CA CYS A 131 1.87 1.93 5.90
C CYS A 131 1.48 2.95 6.98
N TYR A 132 0.75 2.51 8.01
CA TYR A 132 0.43 3.27 9.22
C TYR A 132 1.32 2.89 10.40
N ALA A 133 2.17 1.88 10.27
CA ALA A 133 3.08 1.44 11.33
C ALA A 133 4.25 2.42 11.45
N GLN A 134 4.08 3.46 12.28
CA GLN A 134 5.11 4.45 12.53
C GLN A 134 6.07 4.00 13.64
N GLU A 135 7.36 4.23 13.44
CA GLU A 135 8.39 3.93 14.43
C GLU A 135 8.14 4.70 15.74
N GLY A 136 8.23 3.99 16.87
CA GLY A 136 8.01 4.58 18.20
C GLY A 136 6.53 4.75 18.60
N GLY A 137 5.58 4.51 17.71
CA GLY A 137 4.15 4.49 18.05
C GLY A 137 3.75 3.21 18.78
N SER A 138 3.00 3.33 19.89
CA SER A 138 2.39 2.15 20.51
C SER A 138 1.25 1.61 19.63
N HIS A 139 1.00 0.30 19.71
CA HIS A 139 -0.06 -0.34 18.93
C HIS A 139 -1.43 0.32 19.13
N SER A 140 -1.79 0.68 20.37
CA SER A 140 -3.08 1.31 20.67
C SER A 140 -3.23 2.72 20.07
N GLN A 141 -2.15 3.50 20.04
CA GLN A 141 -2.13 4.82 19.40
C GLN A 141 -2.29 4.70 17.88
N LEU A 142 -1.51 3.80 17.26
CA LEU A 142 -1.55 3.58 15.81
C LEU A 142 -2.92 3.04 15.36
N LEU A 143 -3.47 2.07 16.10
CA LEU A 143 -4.81 1.54 15.83
C LEU A 143 -5.91 2.59 16.07
N GLY A 144 -5.75 3.42 17.12
CA GLY A 144 -6.66 4.54 17.38
C GLY A 144 -6.69 5.55 16.23
N PHE A 145 -5.52 5.87 15.68
CA PHE A 145 -5.40 6.74 14.49
C PHE A 145 -6.06 6.10 13.26
N GLN A 146 -5.82 4.82 12.99
CA GLN A 146 -6.50 4.15 11.86
C GLN A 146 -8.02 4.09 12.04
N ARG A 147 -8.52 3.85 13.25
CA ARG A 147 -9.96 3.93 13.52
C ARG A 147 -10.51 5.34 13.27
N HIS A 148 -9.74 6.39 13.55
CA HIS A 148 -10.10 7.75 13.17
C HIS A 148 -10.23 7.89 11.65
N GLU A 149 -9.21 7.47 10.89
CA GLU A 149 -9.22 7.54 9.42
C GLU A 149 -10.40 6.77 8.83
N TRP A 150 -10.69 5.58 9.36
CA TRP A 150 -11.84 4.78 8.94
C TRP A 150 -13.16 5.51 9.20
N THR A 151 -13.43 5.86 10.46
CA THR A 151 -14.72 6.43 10.89
C THR A 151 -14.98 7.81 10.31
N ARG A 152 -13.93 8.60 10.04
CA ARG A 152 -14.06 9.93 9.45
C ARG A 152 -14.10 9.93 7.93
N HIS A 153 -13.37 9.03 7.29
CA HIS A 153 -13.11 9.10 5.85
C HIS A 153 -13.44 7.79 5.13
N GLY A 154 -12.92 6.68 5.63
CA GLY A 154 -13.07 5.37 4.99
C GLY A 154 -14.52 4.90 4.84
N VAL A 155 -15.40 5.21 5.80
CA VAL A 155 -16.84 4.88 5.74
C VAL A 155 -17.60 5.54 4.59
N CYS A 156 -17.00 6.53 3.90
CA CYS A 156 -17.57 7.18 2.72
C CYS A 156 -16.81 6.86 1.43
N ALA A 157 -15.82 5.96 1.48
CA ALA A 157 -14.87 5.76 0.38
C ALA A 157 -15.33 4.76 -0.69
N GLY A 158 -16.54 4.19 -0.58
CA GLY A 158 -17.10 3.21 -1.52
C GLY A 158 -16.33 1.89 -1.62
N VAL A 159 -15.47 1.61 -0.65
CA VAL A 159 -14.68 0.38 -0.51
C VAL A 159 -15.50 -0.76 0.09
N ASP A 160 -15.02 -1.99 0.01
CA ASP A 160 -15.75 -3.13 0.58
C ASP A 160 -15.77 -3.14 2.12
N SER A 161 -14.62 -2.88 2.73
CA SER A 161 -14.38 -2.99 4.18
C SER A 161 -13.22 -2.10 4.64
N ALA A 162 -13.02 -1.98 5.96
CA ALA A 162 -11.86 -1.28 6.50
C ALA A 162 -10.52 -1.87 5.99
N ALA A 163 -10.43 -3.20 5.89
CA ALA A 163 -9.25 -3.87 5.37
C ALA A 163 -8.98 -3.52 3.90
N ASP A 164 -10.02 -3.48 3.05
CA ASP A 164 -9.90 -3.05 1.65
C ASP A 164 -9.50 -1.57 1.56
N TYR A 165 -10.10 -0.69 2.37
CA TYR A 165 -9.72 0.71 2.44
C TYR A 165 -8.22 0.88 2.71
N PHE A 166 -7.70 0.34 3.82
CA PHE A 166 -6.29 0.52 4.16
C PHE A 166 -5.34 -0.19 3.20
N ALA A 167 -5.73 -1.33 2.63
CA ALA A 167 -4.94 -1.97 1.57
C ALA A 167 -4.79 -1.06 0.35
N GLN A 168 -5.88 -0.41 -0.09
CA GLN A 168 -5.84 0.56 -1.18
C GLN A 168 -5.02 1.81 -0.82
N VAL A 169 -5.17 2.36 0.40
CA VAL A 169 -4.36 3.49 0.86
C VAL A 169 -2.87 3.18 0.81
N CYS A 170 -2.46 2.03 1.37
CA CYS A 170 -1.05 1.63 1.34
C CYS A 170 -0.53 1.45 -0.09
N ALA A 171 -1.33 0.85 -0.99
CA ALA A 171 -0.95 0.67 -2.38
C ALA A 171 -0.79 2.00 -3.14
N LEU A 172 -1.69 2.96 -2.91
CA LEU A 172 -1.58 4.29 -3.51
C LEU A 172 -0.38 5.08 -2.99
N ALA A 173 -0.06 4.92 -1.71
CA ALA A 173 1.01 5.66 -1.04
C ALA A 173 2.42 5.14 -1.38
N ASP A 174 2.58 3.87 -1.76
CA ASP A 174 3.88 3.23 -2.00
C ASP A 174 4.80 4.01 -2.96
N GLY A 175 4.28 4.40 -4.14
CA GLY A 175 5.01 5.21 -5.11
C GLY A 175 5.40 6.60 -4.59
N PRO A 176 4.41 7.42 -4.19
CA PRO A 176 4.65 8.74 -3.63
C PRO A 176 5.59 8.78 -2.42
N LEU A 177 5.47 7.85 -1.48
CA LEU A 177 6.32 7.80 -0.30
C LEU A 177 7.79 7.55 -0.65
N ARG A 178 8.08 6.74 -1.68
CA ARG A 178 9.45 6.58 -2.20
C ARG A 178 9.99 7.90 -2.75
N VAL A 179 9.18 8.65 -3.50
CA VAL A 179 9.58 9.96 -4.04
C VAL A 179 9.84 10.95 -2.91
N MET A 180 8.96 11.01 -1.92
CA MET A 180 9.12 11.88 -0.74
C MET A 180 10.34 11.50 0.09
N ALA A 181 10.64 10.21 0.24
CA ALA A 181 11.82 9.75 0.96
C ALA A 181 13.10 10.20 0.25
N GLY A 182 13.17 10.08 -1.08
CA GLY A 182 14.27 10.59 -1.89
C GLY A 182 14.42 12.11 -1.79
N ALA A 183 13.32 12.86 -1.92
CA ALA A 183 13.33 14.32 -1.75
C ALA A 183 13.82 14.73 -0.36
N ARG A 184 13.33 14.05 0.69
CA ARG A 184 13.74 14.32 2.07
C ARG A 184 15.24 14.06 2.28
N ALA A 185 15.77 12.97 1.73
CA ALA A 185 17.20 12.63 1.79
C ALA A 185 18.06 13.68 1.05
N ALA A 186 17.54 14.25 -0.04
CA ALA A 186 18.17 15.34 -0.77
C ALA A 186 18.07 16.72 -0.07
N GLY A 187 17.47 16.77 1.12
CA GLY A 187 17.32 18.02 1.88
C GLY A 187 16.18 18.91 1.41
N HIS A 188 15.36 18.47 0.44
CA HIS A 188 14.29 19.26 -0.15
C HIS A 188 13.27 19.74 0.90
N ASP A 189 12.76 20.95 0.71
CA ASP A 189 11.64 21.49 1.47
C ASP A 189 10.28 20.96 0.95
N LEU A 190 9.17 21.49 1.49
CA LEU A 190 7.81 21.06 1.13
C LEU A 190 7.48 21.36 -0.33
N VAL A 191 7.89 22.52 -0.85
CA VAL A 191 7.61 22.95 -2.22
C VAL A 191 8.41 22.07 -3.19
N GLU A 192 9.69 21.90 -2.93
CA GLU A 192 10.58 21.05 -3.74
C GLU A 192 10.15 19.57 -3.71
N THR A 193 9.62 19.09 -2.58
CA THR A 193 9.02 17.76 -2.46
C THR A 193 7.75 17.63 -3.30
N ALA A 194 6.86 18.63 -3.27
CA ALA A 194 5.65 18.64 -4.09
C ALA A 194 5.99 18.66 -5.59
N GLU A 195 7.01 19.41 -6.01
CA GLU A 195 7.47 19.39 -7.39
C GLU A 195 8.10 18.04 -7.78
N ALA A 196 8.85 17.40 -6.88
CA ALA A 196 9.40 16.06 -7.13
C ALA A 196 8.28 15.04 -7.36
N LEU A 197 7.19 15.12 -6.60
CA LEU A 197 5.98 14.33 -6.80
C LEU A 197 5.34 14.60 -8.16
N GLN A 198 5.15 15.87 -8.53
CA GLN A 198 4.60 16.21 -9.84
C GLN A 198 5.47 15.70 -11.00
N ARG A 199 6.80 15.83 -10.90
CA ARG A 199 7.75 15.28 -11.90
C ARG A 199 7.68 13.75 -12.01
N ALA A 200 7.36 13.07 -10.90
CA ALA A 200 7.13 11.62 -10.87
C ALA A 200 5.72 11.20 -11.37
N GLY A 201 4.87 12.15 -11.76
CA GLY A 201 3.50 11.89 -12.21
C GLY A 201 2.46 11.78 -11.10
N HIS A 202 2.82 12.15 -9.86
CA HIS A 202 1.90 12.22 -8.73
C HIS A 202 1.33 13.63 -8.63
N CYS A 203 0.08 13.81 -9.06
CA CYS A 203 -0.53 15.12 -9.13
C CYS A 203 -0.90 15.65 -7.74
N VAL A 204 -0.13 16.62 -7.27
CA VAL A 204 -0.36 17.34 -6.01
C VAL A 204 -1.48 18.34 -6.20
N TRP A 205 -2.55 18.16 -5.41
CA TRP A 205 -3.69 19.07 -5.29
C TRP A 205 -3.36 20.28 -4.42
N LYS A 206 -2.78 20.08 -3.23
CA LYS A 206 -2.27 21.18 -2.39
C LYS A 206 -1.23 20.70 -1.39
N THR A 207 -0.65 21.65 -0.70
CA THR A 207 0.19 21.45 0.49
C THR A 207 -0.39 22.28 1.64
N ASP A 208 0.01 21.99 2.87
CA ASP A 208 -0.47 22.72 4.04
C ASP A 208 0.65 23.10 5.03
N THR A 209 0.24 23.77 6.13
CA THR A 209 1.15 24.25 7.18
C THR A 209 1.68 23.16 8.09
N HIS A 210 1.17 21.94 8.01
CA HIS A 210 1.65 20.77 8.75
C HIS A 210 2.73 19.99 7.98
N ALA A 211 3.22 20.56 6.87
CA ALA A 211 4.19 19.93 5.98
C ALA A 211 3.63 18.63 5.35
N GLN A 212 2.36 18.68 4.97
CA GLN A 212 1.68 17.60 4.26
C GLN A 212 1.56 17.93 2.77
N VAL A 213 1.51 16.88 1.96
CA VAL A 213 1.17 16.94 0.53
C VAL A 213 -0.14 16.18 0.33
N GLU A 214 -1.04 16.76 -0.46
CA GLU A 214 -2.31 16.15 -0.82
C GLU A 214 -2.29 15.80 -2.31
N LEU A 215 -2.40 14.52 -2.64
CA LEU A 215 -2.40 14.03 -4.02
C LEU A 215 -3.83 13.79 -4.49
N SER A 216 -4.19 14.28 -5.67
CA SER A 216 -5.53 14.08 -6.22
C SER A 216 -5.79 12.61 -6.57
N ALA A 217 -6.92 12.09 -6.11
CA ALA A 217 -7.33 10.71 -6.31
C ALA A 217 -8.82 10.62 -6.68
N CYS A 218 -9.19 9.56 -7.41
CA CYS A 218 -10.58 9.25 -7.72
C CYS A 218 -10.87 7.76 -7.58
N ALA A 219 -12.14 7.40 -7.44
CA ALA A 219 -12.62 6.04 -7.53
C ALA A 219 -13.89 5.95 -8.37
N GLY A 220 -14.04 4.84 -9.09
CA GLY A 220 -15.25 4.50 -9.81
C GLY A 220 -16.30 3.87 -8.90
N ARG A 221 -17.35 3.29 -9.50
CA ARG A 221 -18.40 2.55 -8.78
C ARG A 221 -17.93 1.21 -8.21
N ASP A 222 -16.76 0.76 -8.61
CA ASP A 222 -16.04 -0.40 -8.12
C ASP A 222 -15.29 -0.15 -6.82
N GLY A 223 -15.25 1.10 -6.33
CA GLY A 223 -14.57 1.44 -5.09
C GLY A 223 -13.05 1.34 -5.17
N ARG A 224 -12.45 1.25 -6.38
CA ARG A 224 -10.99 1.17 -6.54
C ARG A 224 -10.42 2.56 -6.77
N TRP A 225 -9.69 3.04 -5.77
CA TRP A 225 -9.03 4.33 -5.78
C TRP A 225 -7.78 4.34 -6.64
N ARG A 226 -7.55 5.48 -7.31
CA ARG A 226 -6.45 5.71 -8.25
C ARG A 226 -5.93 7.13 -8.10
N LEU A 227 -4.62 7.32 -8.17
CA LEU A 227 -4.02 8.64 -8.31
C LEU A 227 -4.18 9.12 -9.75
N ALA A 228 -4.66 10.35 -9.94
CA ALA A 228 -4.82 10.97 -11.25
C ALA A 228 -4.93 12.49 -11.12
N ALA A 229 -4.64 13.23 -12.19
CA ALA A 229 -5.03 14.63 -12.27
C ALA A 229 -6.56 14.76 -12.29
N ILE A 230 -7.11 15.84 -11.74
CA ILE A 230 -8.56 16.07 -11.72
C ILE A 230 -9.17 16.09 -13.14
N ALA A 231 -8.47 16.73 -14.08
CA ALA A 231 -8.89 16.75 -15.48
C ALA A 231 -8.99 15.34 -16.11
N ASP A 232 -8.31 14.36 -15.53
CA ASP A 232 -8.31 12.97 -15.98
C ASP A 232 -9.33 12.10 -15.23
N PHE A 233 -10.00 12.59 -14.18
CA PHE A 233 -10.92 11.78 -13.37
C PHE A 233 -12.03 11.11 -14.20
N PRO A 234 -12.75 11.80 -15.12
CA PRO A 234 -13.77 11.15 -15.95
C PRO A 234 -13.22 10.00 -16.78
N ARG A 235 -11.99 10.11 -17.27
CA ARG A 235 -11.32 9.06 -18.06
C ARG A 235 -10.85 7.90 -17.18
N VAL A 236 -10.29 8.21 -16.01
CA VAL A 236 -9.66 7.20 -15.12
C VAL A 236 -10.68 6.46 -14.27
N CYS A 237 -11.73 7.15 -13.82
CA CYS A 237 -12.71 6.69 -12.85
C CYS A 237 -14.17 6.83 -13.31
N GLY A 238 -14.45 7.62 -14.35
CA GLY A 238 -15.82 7.88 -14.83
C GLY A 238 -16.34 6.87 -15.85
N GLY A 239 -15.51 5.90 -16.27
CA GLY A 239 -15.90 4.86 -17.20
C GLY A 239 -17.14 4.10 -16.72
N ARG A 240 -18.06 3.82 -17.65
CA ARG A 240 -19.06 2.77 -17.43
C ARG A 240 -18.27 1.51 -17.17
N TRP A 241 -18.33 1.00 -15.95
CA TRP A 241 -17.90 -0.35 -15.66
C TRP A 241 -18.70 -1.27 -16.58
N ALA A 242 -18.16 -1.56 -17.76
CA ALA A 242 -18.35 -2.86 -18.34
C ALA A 242 -17.76 -3.78 -17.27
N PRO A 243 -18.58 -4.62 -16.59
CA PRO A 243 -18.04 -5.57 -15.65
C PRO A 243 -16.88 -6.24 -16.37
N THR A 244 -15.67 -6.12 -15.83
CA THR A 244 -14.52 -6.80 -16.41
C THR A 244 -14.99 -8.24 -16.54
N PRO A 245 -15.08 -8.82 -17.77
CA PRO A 245 -15.47 -10.20 -17.89
C PRO A 245 -14.56 -10.96 -16.94
N PRO A 246 -15.10 -11.86 -16.10
CA PRO A 246 -14.30 -12.62 -15.15
C PRO A 246 -13.06 -13.12 -15.91
N PRO A 247 -11.85 -13.00 -15.33
CA PRO A 247 -10.61 -13.32 -16.02
C PRO A 247 -10.86 -14.60 -16.78
N ALA A 248 -10.81 -14.53 -18.12
CA ALA A 248 -11.15 -15.65 -18.96
C ALA A 248 -10.35 -16.83 -18.42
N LEU A 249 -11.02 -17.75 -17.73
CA LEU A 249 -10.35 -18.91 -17.18
C LEU A 249 -9.60 -19.49 -18.37
N PRO A 250 -8.28 -19.70 -18.28
CA PRO A 250 -7.53 -20.24 -19.40
C PRO A 250 -8.30 -21.47 -19.85
N LEU A 251 -8.80 -21.44 -21.09
CA LEU A 251 -9.54 -22.54 -21.68
C LEU A 251 -8.69 -23.78 -21.45
N ARG A 252 -9.08 -24.60 -20.47
CA ARG A 252 -8.30 -25.77 -20.11
C ARG A 252 -8.24 -26.61 -21.39
N PRO A 253 -7.06 -27.00 -21.86
CA PRO A 253 -6.96 -27.97 -22.94
C PRO A 253 -7.82 -29.16 -22.55
N ILE A 254 -8.79 -29.49 -23.41
CA ILE A 254 -9.62 -30.68 -23.27
C ILE A 254 -8.65 -31.87 -23.28
N GLY A 255 -8.33 -32.41 -22.11
CA GLY A 255 -7.40 -33.54 -21.96
C GLY A 255 -6.34 -33.44 -20.86
N ALA A 256 -6.18 -32.33 -20.14
CA ALA A 256 -5.24 -32.31 -19.01
C ALA A 256 -5.82 -33.06 -17.78
N PRO A 257 -5.17 -34.12 -17.27
CA PRO A 257 -5.62 -34.82 -16.07
C PRO A 257 -5.70 -33.84 -14.90
N THR A 258 -6.88 -33.73 -14.31
CA THR A 258 -7.13 -32.97 -13.09
C THR A 258 -6.20 -33.47 -11.99
N ALA A 259 -5.44 -32.55 -11.39
CA ALA A 259 -4.78 -32.83 -10.12
C ALA A 259 -5.85 -33.40 -9.17
N PRO A 260 -5.59 -34.54 -8.50
CA PRO A 260 -6.59 -35.15 -7.65
C PRO A 260 -6.98 -34.15 -6.57
N SER A 261 -8.26 -33.77 -6.56
CA SER A 261 -8.84 -33.08 -5.40
C SER A 261 -8.43 -33.86 -4.14
N PRO A 262 -8.03 -33.19 -3.06
CA PRO A 262 -7.81 -33.86 -1.79
C PRO A 262 -9.03 -34.72 -1.51
N ARG A 263 -8.79 -35.99 -1.14
CA ARG A 263 -9.87 -36.95 -0.89
C ARG A 263 -10.90 -36.27 0.00
N ALA A 264 -12.16 -36.26 -0.46
CA ALA A 264 -13.25 -35.63 0.25
C ALA A 264 -13.24 -36.10 1.71
N GLY A 265 -13.03 -35.17 2.65
CA GLY A 265 -13.04 -35.47 4.09
C GLY A 265 -11.69 -35.40 4.82
N GLN A 266 -10.69 -34.64 4.37
CA GLN A 266 -9.50 -34.36 5.20
C GLN A 266 -9.13 -32.88 5.20
N CYS A 267 -8.78 -32.33 6.37
CA CYS A 267 -8.08 -31.05 6.50
C CYS A 267 -6.58 -31.29 6.52
N VAL A 268 -5.85 -30.50 5.72
CA VAL A 268 -4.39 -30.48 5.70
C VAL A 268 -3.94 -29.09 6.14
N ARG A 269 -2.95 -29.03 7.02
CA ARG A 269 -2.44 -27.78 7.58
C ARG A 269 -2.14 -26.75 6.49
N GLY A 270 -2.77 -25.57 6.60
CA GLY A 270 -2.61 -24.46 5.66
C GLY A 270 -3.34 -24.62 4.32
N ARG A 271 -4.26 -25.59 4.19
CA ARG A 271 -5.14 -25.74 3.03
C ARG A 271 -6.62 -25.72 3.45
N HIS A 272 -7.48 -25.29 2.54
CA HIS A 272 -8.93 -25.35 2.77
C HIS A 272 -9.37 -26.82 2.85
N GLY A 273 -10.12 -27.15 3.90
CA GLY A 273 -10.78 -28.45 4.04
C GLY A 273 -12.03 -28.58 3.15
N PRO A 274 -12.82 -29.65 3.35
CA PRO A 274 -14.12 -29.81 2.68
C PRO A 274 -15.09 -28.66 3.04
N PRO A 275 -16.08 -28.36 2.19
CA PRO A 275 -17.07 -27.31 2.46
C PRO A 275 -17.94 -27.67 3.68
N CYS A 276 -18.39 -26.66 4.42
CA CYS A 276 -19.23 -26.81 5.61
C CYS A 276 -20.19 -25.63 5.76
N GLY A 277 -21.36 -25.89 6.34
CA GLY A 277 -22.29 -24.90 6.88
C GLY A 277 -22.14 -24.69 8.39
N GLY A 278 -21.54 -25.63 9.12
CA GLY A 278 -21.22 -25.50 10.53
C GLY A 278 -20.25 -26.56 11.05
N ASP A 279 -19.84 -26.44 12.32
CA ASP A 279 -18.82 -27.31 12.93
C ASP A 279 -19.19 -28.81 12.85
N GLY A 280 -20.48 -29.13 12.86
CA GLY A 280 -20.99 -30.50 12.73
C GLY A 280 -20.61 -31.19 11.41
N ASP A 281 -20.51 -30.43 10.32
CA ASP A 281 -20.16 -30.97 9.00
C ASP A 281 -18.70 -31.44 8.93
N CYS A 282 -17.86 -30.96 9.86
CA CYS A 282 -16.44 -31.27 9.92
C CYS A 282 -16.13 -32.48 10.82
N ALA A 283 -17.10 -32.97 11.62
CA ALA A 283 -16.88 -34.00 12.63
C ALA A 283 -16.46 -35.38 12.07
N GLY A 284 -16.72 -35.63 10.77
CA GLY A 284 -16.30 -36.85 10.07
C GLY A 284 -15.06 -36.68 9.19
N ALA A 285 -14.52 -35.46 9.10
CA ALA A 285 -13.39 -35.17 8.23
C ALA A 285 -12.07 -35.27 9.03
N SER A 286 -11.19 -36.19 8.62
CA SER A 286 -9.93 -36.45 9.30
C SER A 286 -9.09 -35.18 9.41
N GLY A 287 -8.64 -34.85 10.62
CA GLY A 287 -7.84 -33.65 10.88
C GLY A 287 -8.59 -32.31 10.81
N CYS A 288 -9.90 -32.31 10.55
CA CYS A 288 -10.71 -31.10 10.67
C CYS A 288 -11.23 -30.95 12.09
N LEU A 289 -11.18 -29.73 12.63
CA LEU A 289 -11.67 -29.42 13.97
C LEU A 289 -13.02 -28.70 13.96
N ARG A 290 -13.26 -27.88 12.95
CA ARG A 290 -14.44 -26.99 12.88
C ARG A 290 -14.66 -26.41 11.50
N CYS A 291 -15.80 -25.76 11.31
CA CYS A 291 -16.05 -24.95 10.14
C CYS A 291 -15.37 -23.59 10.32
N ALA A 292 -14.49 -23.21 9.39
CA ALA A 292 -14.08 -21.82 9.31
C ALA A 292 -15.27 -21.02 8.79
N HIS A 293 -15.46 -19.80 9.30
CA HIS A 293 -16.50 -18.88 8.83
C HIS A 293 -16.35 -18.48 7.34
N SER A 294 -15.35 -19.04 6.64
CA SER A 294 -15.18 -18.99 5.18
C SER A 294 -15.99 -20.03 4.40
N GLY A 295 -16.72 -20.92 5.09
CA GLY A 295 -17.51 -22.00 4.47
C GLY A 295 -16.73 -23.29 4.19
N PHE A 296 -15.56 -23.46 4.80
CA PHE A 296 -14.71 -24.65 4.66
C PHE A 296 -14.17 -25.12 6.01
N CYS A 297 -14.05 -26.44 6.19
CA CYS A 297 -13.46 -27.00 7.40
C CYS A 297 -11.99 -26.60 7.54
N THR A 298 -11.51 -26.51 8.78
CA THR A 298 -10.12 -26.17 9.11
C THR A 298 -9.56 -27.06 10.22
N ASP A 299 -8.24 -27.25 10.24
CA ASP A 299 -7.49 -27.91 11.32
C ASP A 299 -7.10 -26.94 12.46
N VAL A 300 -7.53 -25.67 12.39
CA VAL A 300 -7.25 -24.64 13.39
C VAL A 300 -8.34 -24.63 14.47
N PRO A 301 -8.00 -24.75 15.78
CA PRO A 301 -8.97 -24.69 16.87
C PRO A 301 -9.66 -23.31 16.98
N LYS A 302 -10.64 -23.19 17.89
CA LYS A 302 -11.23 -21.89 18.25
C LYS A 302 -10.25 -21.06 19.06
#